data_AF-R9LNP8-F1
#
_entry.id   AF-R9LNP8-F1
#
_cell.length_a   1.000
_cell.length_b   1.000
_cell.length_c   1.000
_cell.angle_alpha   90.00
_cell.angle_beta   90.00
_cell.angle_gamma   90.00
#
_symmetry.space_group_name_H-M   'P 1'
#
loop_
_entity.id
_entity.type
_entity.pdbx_description
1 polymer ?
#
loop_
_entity_poly.entity_id
_entity_poly.type
_entity_poly.pdbx_seq_one_letter_code
_entity_poly.pdbx_strand_id
1 'polypeptide(L)'
;MNKKSMTFAAIAAMMLVGCSSSTNTPTTGKTEEASEKQEIVSKKQEDTSNSKQDIKSDVIDGIISDLKNDGYQIENEYEENNITNASITTAEKGNIDYEFFVFADDADAKNAMDTIYQDESSDKDSDTTLTLSDDKTQIEKIDHEDNETTLYVLNDNVIVKGNVPSSQYDDLKEQFITWGFLYGEQVTNQDIEATEKNN
;
A
#
# COMPACT_ATOMS: atom_id res chain seq x y z
N MET A 1 2.45 44.17 2.11
CA MET A 1 1.12 44.82 2.20
C MET A 1 0.44 44.73 0.84
N ASN A 2 -0.87 44.44 0.86
CA ASN A 2 -1.85 44.37 -0.24
C ASN A 2 -1.92 43.04 -1.00
N LYS A 3 -3.07 42.39 -1.18
CA LYS A 3 -4.46 42.59 -0.70
C LYS A 3 -5.18 41.22 -0.79
N LYS A 4 -5.99 40.92 0.23
CA LYS A 4 -6.95 39.81 0.27
C LYS A 4 -8.02 39.95 -0.82
N SER A 5 -8.49 38.82 -1.34
CA SER A 5 -9.89 38.61 -1.70
C SER A 5 -10.30 37.18 -1.38
N MET A 6 -11.02 37.04 -0.26
CA MET A 6 -11.90 35.90 0.01
C MET A 6 -13.19 36.11 -0.79
N THR A 7 -13.69 35.06 -1.43
CA THR A 7 -15.08 35.01 -1.87
C THR A 7 -15.73 33.79 -1.23
N PHE A 8 -16.61 34.07 -0.27
CA PHE A 8 -17.58 33.12 0.26
C PHE A 8 -18.66 32.87 -0.78
N ALA A 9 -19.01 31.60 -1.00
CA ALA A 9 -20.31 31.21 -1.50
C ALA A 9 -20.88 30.13 -0.58
N ALA A 10 -21.78 30.55 0.30
CA ALA A 10 -22.76 29.66 0.90
C ALA A 10 -23.80 29.31 -0.18
N ILE A 11 -24.42 28.12 -0.09
CA ILE A 11 -25.88 27.93 -0.20
C ILE A 11 -26.27 26.49 0.18
N ALA A 12 -27.24 26.47 1.10
CA ALA A 12 -28.33 25.50 1.32
C ALA A 12 -28.04 24.04 1.69
N ALA A 13 -28.44 23.76 2.94
CA ALA A 13 -28.94 22.49 3.40
C ALA A 13 -30.21 22.04 2.64
N MET A 14 -30.32 20.73 2.41
CA MET A 14 -31.60 20.03 2.40
C MET A 14 -31.49 18.83 3.34
N MET A 15 -32.14 18.94 4.50
CA MET A 15 -32.52 17.78 5.29
C MET A 15 -33.79 17.18 4.69
N LEU A 16 -33.92 15.85 4.65
CA LEU A 16 -34.91 15.05 5.40
C LEU A 16 -35.32 13.73 4.71
N VAL A 17 -35.54 12.73 5.57
CA VAL A 17 -36.27 11.44 5.48
C VAL A 17 -35.82 10.41 4.41
N GLY A 18 -35.79 9.10 4.69
CA GLY A 18 -36.64 8.36 5.61
C GLY A 18 -36.11 6.98 6.02
N CYS A 19 -36.41 6.68 7.27
CA CYS A 19 -36.35 5.39 7.93
C CYS A 19 -37.49 4.50 7.42
N SER A 20 -37.23 3.24 7.06
CA SER A 20 -38.22 2.16 7.14
C SER A 20 -37.52 0.81 7.21
N SER A 21 -37.74 0.17 8.36
CA SER A 21 -37.49 -1.23 8.70
C SER A 21 -38.26 -2.21 7.81
N SER A 22 -37.70 -3.38 7.54
CA SER A 22 -38.41 -4.65 7.77
C SER A 22 -37.47 -5.85 7.69
N THR A 23 -37.26 -6.48 8.84
CA THR A 23 -36.94 -7.90 9.00
C THR A 23 -38.00 -8.80 8.33
N ASN A 24 -37.57 -9.97 7.86
CA ASN A 24 -38.34 -11.23 7.96
C ASN A 24 -37.41 -12.45 7.79
N THR A 25 -37.06 -13.11 8.89
CA THR A 25 -37.01 -14.59 9.03
C THR A 25 -38.43 -15.04 9.44
N PRO A 26 -38.87 -16.33 9.44
CA PRO A 26 -38.16 -17.61 9.68
C PRO A 26 -38.59 -18.73 8.66
N THR A 27 -38.21 -20.02 8.66
CA THR A 27 -38.31 -21.05 9.72
C THR A 27 -37.82 -22.43 9.20
N THR A 28 -37.03 -23.15 10.03
CA THR A 28 -37.04 -24.63 10.34
C THR A 28 -36.87 -25.78 9.32
N GLY A 29 -35.98 -26.72 9.70
CA GLY A 29 -36.21 -28.19 9.73
C GLY A 29 -35.01 -29.04 9.24
N LYS A 30 -34.16 -29.65 10.10
CA LYS A 30 -34.19 -31.06 10.67
C LYS A 30 -34.14 -32.16 9.57
N THR A 31 -33.35 -33.26 9.58
CA THR A 31 -32.54 -34.02 10.56
C THR A 31 -31.59 -34.99 9.78
N GLU A 32 -30.66 -35.60 10.52
CA GLU A 32 -29.55 -36.54 10.30
C GLU A 32 -29.77 -37.90 9.58
N GLU A 33 -28.64 -38.62 9.48
CA GLU A 33 -28.36 -40.07 9.30
C GLU A 33 -28.08 -40.56 7.86
N ALA A 34 -27.16 -41.47 7.55
CA ALA A 34 -26.05 -42.15 8.24
C ALA A 34 -25.31 -43.05 7.21
N SER A 35 -24.11 -43.52 7.58
CA SER A 35 -23.52 -44.85 7.25
C SER A 35 -22.49 -45.00 6.10
N GLU A 36 -21.21 -45.08 6.52
CA GLU A 36 -20.29 -46.24 6.37
C GLU A 36 -20.00 -46.87 4.98
N LYS A 37 -18.76 -46.71 4.46
CA LYS A 37 -17.71 -47.76 4.29
C LYS A 37 -16.67 -47.49 3.18
N GLN A 38 -15.41 -47.76 3.56
CA GLN A 38 -14.27 -48.31 2.79
C GLN A 38 -13.45 -47.44 1.81
N GLU A 39 -12.32 -46.97 2.34
CA GLU A 39 -10.93 -47.03 1.84
C GLU A 39 -10.67 -47.67 0.45
N ILE A 40 -10.15 -46.88 -0.51
CA ILE A 40 -9.11 -47.29 -1.48
C ILE A 40 -8.17 -46.10 -1.76
N VAL A 41 -6.88 -46.35 -1.55
CA VAL A 41 -5.70 -45.53 -1.87
C VAL A 41 -5.61 -45.20 -3.35
N SER A 42 -5.40 -43.92 -3.70
CA SER A 42 -4.56 -43.53 -4.84
C SER A 42 -4.14 -42.06 -4.75
N LYS A 43 -2.81 -41.87 -4.68
CA LYS A 43 -2.05 -40.62 -4.87
C LYS A 43 -2.82 -39.47 -5.53
N LYS A 44 -2.96 -38.39 -4.79
CA LYS A 44 -2.69 -37.05 -5.31
C LYS A 44 -1.84 -36.35 -4.26
N GLN A 45 -0.66 -35.89 -4.69
CA GLN A 45 0.00 -34.78 -4.03
C GLN A 45 -1.04 -33.66 -4.01
N GLU A 46 -1.72 -33.47 -2.89
CA GLU A 46 -2.20 -32.15 -2.57
C GLU A 46 -0.97 -31.42 -2.09
N ASP A 47 -0.40 -30.69 -3.05
CA ASP A 47 0.29 -29.45 -2.76
C ASP A 47 -0.44 -28.79 -1.58
N THR A 48 0.14 -28.85 -0.40
CA THR A 48 0.19 -27.68 0.46
C THR A 48 0.93 -26.61 -0.35
N SER A 49 0.21 -26.05 -1.32
CA SER A 49 0.39 -24.68 -1.74
C SER A 49 0.14 -23.91 -0.46
N ASN A 50 1.25 -23.67 0.23
CA ASN A 50 1.38 -22.62 1.21
C ASN A 50 0.97 -21.37 0.42
N SER A 51 -0.31 -21.01 0.51
CA SER A 51 -0.86 -19.79 -0.06
C SER A 51 -0.13 -18.65 0.63
N LYS A 52 1.06 -18.32 0.10
CA LYS A 52 1.63 -16.98 0.22
C LYS A 52 0.52 -16.06 -0.24
N GLN A 53 -0.09 -15.38 0.71
CA GLN A 53 -1.08 -14.37 0.38
C GLN A 53 -0.27 -13.22 -0.18
N ASP A 54 -0.18 -13.14 -1.51
CA ASP A 54 0.22 -11.92 -2.21
C ASP A 54 -0.54 -10.75 -1.59
N ILE A 55 0.09 -9.57 -1.44
CA ILE A 55 -0.68 -8.36 -1.16
C ILE A 55 -1.70 -8.26 -2.29
N LYS A 56 -2.97 -8.46 -1.96
CA LYS A 56 -4.03 -8.46 -2.97
C LYS A 56 -3.99 -7.10 -3.64
N SER A 57 -3.97 -7.05 -4.97
CA SER A 57 -4.08 -5.82 -5.77
C SER A 57 -5.10 -4.84 -5.17
N ASP A 58 -6.24 -5.37 -4.68
CA ASP A 58 -7.30 -4.65 -3.97
C ASP A 58 -6.82 -3.69 -2.86
N VAL A 59 -5.73 -4.05 -2.17
CA VAL A 59 -5.18 -3.28 -1.05
C VAL A 59 -4.47 -2.03 -1.56
N ILE A 60 -3.60 -2.22 -2.55
CA ILE A 60 -2.87 -1.13 -3.19
C ILE A 60 -3.86 -0.22 -3.93
N ASP A 61 -4.86 -0.80 -4.60
CA ASP A 61 -5.94 -0.04 -5.24
C ASP A 61 -6.73 0.82 -4.24
N GLY A 62 -6.96 0.32 -3.02
CA GLY A 62 -7.57 1.06 -1.92
C GLY A 62 -6.71 2.25 -1.47
N ILE A 63 -5.42 2.02 -1.22
CA ILE A 63 -4.46 3.09 -0.86
C ILE A 63 -4.39 4.16 -1.97
N ILE A 64 -4.30 3.76 -3.24
CA ILE A 64 -4.28 4.68 -4.38
C ILE A 64 -5.60 5.48 -4.47
N SER A 65 -6.73 4.83 -4.21
CA SER A 65 -8.04 5.49 -4.18
C SER A 65 -8.11 6.56 -3.08
N ASP A 66 -7.61 6.26 -1.88
CA ASP A 66 -7.56 7.21 -0.77
C ASP A 66 -6.64 8.39 -1.08
N LEU A 67 -5.44 8.13 -1.60
CA LEU A 67 -4.52 9.18 -2.05
C LEU A 67 -5.18 10.08 -3.11
N LYS A 68 -5.88 9.49 -4.08
CA LYS A 68 -6.62 10.26 -5.09
C LYS A 68 -7.72 11.12 -4.47
N ASN A 69 -8.46 10.60 -3.49
CA ASN A 69 -9.50 11.35 -2.78
C ASN A 69 -8.91 12.51 -1.95
N ASP A 70 -7.72 12.30 -1.40
CA ASP A 70 -6.95 13.32 -0.68
C ASP A 70 -6.30 14.34 -1.62
N GLY A 71 -6.46 14.18 -2.93
CA GLY A 71 -6.03 15.14 -3.95
C GLY A 71 -4.62 14.93 -4.47
N TYR A 72 -4.06 13.72 -4.33
CA TYR A 72 -2.85 13.33 -5.06
C TYR A 72 -3.18 13.14 -6.54
N GLN A 73 -2.25 13.56 -7.40
CA GLN A 73 -2.27 13.23 -8.82
C GLN A 73 -1.72 11.82 -8.98
N ILE A 74 -2.53 10.93 -9.56
CA ILE A 74 -2.14 9.54 -9.81
C ILE A 74 -1.72 9.39 -11.26
N GLU A 75 -0.49 8.92 -11.47
CA GLU A 75 0.04 8.57 -12.78
C GLU A 75 0.35 7.08 -12.82
N ASN A 76 -0.21 6.40 -13.82
CA ASN A 76 -0.03 4.96 -14.00
C ASN A 76 0.96 4.72 -15.14
N GLU A 77 1.85 3.74 -14.95
CA GLU A 77 2.70 3.13 -15.97
C GLU A 77 3.83 4.03 -16.53
N TYR A 78 5.03 3.80 -16.01
CA TYR A 78 6.28 3.91 -16.79
C TYR A 78 7.17 2.71 -16.49
N GLU A 79 7.97 2.29 -17.48
CA GLU A 79 9.08 1.36 -17.22
C GLU A 79 10.21 2.16 -16.57
N GLU A 80 10.50 1.91 -15.30
CA GLU A 80 11.74 2.43 -14.71
C GLU A 80 12.92 1.65 -15.31
N ASN A 81 13.91 2.37 -15.85
CA ASN A 81 14.95 1.78 -16.71
C ASN A 81 15.73 0.61 -16.07
N ASN A 82 15.72 0.51 -14.74
CA ASN A 82 16.47 -0.50 -13.98
C ASN A 82 15.59 -1.47 -13.16
N ILE A 83 14.28 -1.23 -13.07
CA ILE A 83 13.33 -2.12 -12.37
C ILE A 83 12.39 -2.74 -13.41
N THR A 84 12.80 -3.89 -13.95
CA THR A 84 11.98 -4.65 -14.90
C THR A 84 10.91 -5.47 -14.17
N ASN A 85 9.74 -5.65 -14.80
CA ASN A 85 8.65 -6.52 -14.34
C ASN A 85 7.85 -6.02 -13.12
N ALA A 86 7.93 -4.74 -12.79
CA ALA A 86 7.00 -4.08 -11.86
C ALA A 86 5.90 -3.35 -12.62
N SER A 87 4.68 -3.37 -12.10
CA SER A 87 3.70 -2.32 -12.39
C SER A 87 3.98 -1.15 -11.44
N ILE A 88 4.23 0.03 -12.01
CA ILE A 88 4.55 1.23 -11.24
C ILE A 88 3.38 2.20 -11.29
N THR A 89 2.95 2.63 -10.11
CA THR A 89 1.98 3.72 -9.94
C THR A 89 2.59 4.80 -9.09
N THR A 90 2.49 6.05 -9.54
CA THR A 90 3.00 7.22 -8.84
C THR A 90 1.84 8.05 -8.31
N ALA A 91 1.97 8.56 -7.09
CA ALA A 91 1.03 9.47 -6.47
C ALA A 91 1.76 10.71 -5.95
N GLU A 92 1.51 11.86 -6.59
CA GLU A 92 2.24 13.12 -6.33
C GLU A 92 1.31 14.18 -5.73
N LYS A 93 1.79 14.91 -4.72
CA LYS A 93 1.10 16.08 -4.16
C LYS A 93 2.09 17.08 -3.55
N GLY A 94 2.38 18.14 -4.30
CA GLY A 94 3.27 19.20 -3.83
C GLY A 94 4.72 18.72 -3.86
N ASN A 95 5.30 18.46 -2.68
CA ASN A 95 6.66 17.95 -2.54
C ASN A 95 6.66 16.53 -1.94
N ILE A 96 5.55 15.81 -2.06
CA ILE A 96 5.38 14.47 -1.52
C ILE A 96 5.05 13.58 -2.70
N ASP A 97 5.92 12.61 -2.94
CA ASP A 97 5.78 11.66 -4.04
C ASP A 97 5.88 10.24 -3.49
N TYR A 98 4.87 9.42 -3.82
CA TYR A 98 4.87 7.99 -3.57
C TYR A 98 4.98 7.24 -4.89
N GLU A 99 5.79 6.18 -4.92
CA GLU A 99 5.83 5.22 -6.02
C GLU A 99 5.58 3.81 -5.48
N PHE A 100 4.62 3.11 -6.07
CA PHE A 100 4.22 1.76 -5.74
C PHE A 100 4.73 0.81 -6.82
N PHE A 101 5.70 -0.03 -6.48
CA PHE A 101 6.25 -1.07 -7.35
C PHE A 101 5.60 -2.40 -7.01
N VAL A 102 4.69 -2.88 -7.86
CA VAL A 102 3.98 -4.14 -7.65
C VAL A 102 4.56 -5.20 -8.56
N PHE A 103 5.13 -6.25 -7.96
CA PHE A 103 5.75 -7.38 -8.66
C PHE A 103 4.81 -8.58 -8.70
N ALA A 104 5.07 -9.50 -9.63
CA ALA A 104 4.33 -10.75 -9.73
C ALA A 104 4.61 -11.71 -8.55
N ASP A 105 5.78 -11.62 -7.93
CA ASP A 105 6.16 -12.43 -6.76
C ASP A 105 7.20 -11.74 -5.85
N ASP A 106 7.35 -12.25 -4.61
CA ASP A 106 8.28 -11.70 -3.62
C ASP A 106 9.76 -11.80 -4.04
N ALA A 107 10.12 -12.75 -4.91
CA ALA A 107 11.52 -12.96 -5.29
C ALA A 107 11.96 -11.82 -6.22
N ASP A 108 11.11 -11.44 -7.16
CA ASP A 108 11.32 -10.28 -8.02
C ASP A 108 11.37 -8.98 -7.21
N ALA A 109 10.47 -8.79 -6.24
CA ALA A 109 10.51 -7.62 -5.35
C ALA A 109 11.80 -7.57 -4.51
N LYS A 110 12.28 -8.69 -3.97
CA LYS A 110 13.56 -8.75 -3.25
C LYS A 110 14.75 -8.43 -4.15
N ASN A 111 14.77 -8.96 -5.37
CA ASN A 111 15.82 -8.65 -6.34
C ASN A 111 15.81 -7.16 -6.74
N ALA A 112 14.62 -6.58 -6.89
CA ALA A 112 14.48 -5.15 -7.15
C ALA A 112 14.98 -4.30 -5.98
N MET A 113 14.69 -4.68 -4.73
CA MET A 113 15.18 -3.97 -3.54
C MET A 113 16.71 -4.00 -3.45
N ASP A 114 17.34 -5.16 -3.72
CA ASP A 114 18.80 -5.24 -3.80
C ASP A 114 19.34 -4.36 -4.96
N THR A 115 18.64 -4.28 -6.10
CA THR A 115 19.03 -3.43 -7.25
C THR A 115 18.95 -1.95 -6.90
N ILE A 116 17.85 -1.49 -6.30
CA ILE A 116 17.69 -0.11 -5.81
C ILE A 116 18.83 0.24 -4.86
N TYR A 117 19.14 -0.63 -3.90
CA TYR A 117 20.23 -0.38 -2.96
C TYR A 117 21.59 -0.24 -3.67
N GLN A 118 21.88 -1.09 -4.66
CA GLN A 118 23.13 -0.98 -5.43
C GLN A 118 23.19 0.31 -6.25
N ASP A 119 22.10 0.68 -6.91
CA ASP A 119 22.01 1.89 -7.73
C ASP A 119 22.23 3.13 -6.86
N GLU A 120 21.50 3.25 -5.75
CA GLU A 120 21.62 4.36 -4.79
C GLU A 120 23.00 4.37 -4.11
N SER A 121 23.60 3.21 -3.84
CA SER A 121 24.96 3.13 -3.27
C SER A 121 26.05 3.51 -4.27
N SER A 122 25.78 3.34 -5.57
CA SER A 122 26.71 3.65 -6.65
C SER A 122 26.73 5.13 -6.98
N ASP A 123 25.66 5.84 -6.64
CA ASP A 123 25.59 7.29 -6.68
C ASP A 123 26.55 7.85 -5.63
N LYS A 124 27.60 8.53 -6.08
CA LYS A 124 28.71 9.00 -5.22
C LYS A 124 28.52 10.45 -4.82
N ASP A 125 27.28 10.86 -4.61
CA ASP A 125 27.04 12.16 -4.03
C ASP A 125 27.54 12.18 -2.58
N SER A 126 28.51 13.07 -2.31
CA SER A 126 29.07 13.21 -0.97
C SER A 126 28.08 13.79 0.03
N ASP A 127 27.01 14.41 -0.46
CA ASP A 127 25.96 15.01 0.36
C ASP A 127 24.75 14.06 0.53
N THR A 128 24.89 12.78 0.18
CA THR A 128 23.89 11.74 0.45
C THR A 128 24.33 10.79 1.57
N THR A 129 23.38 10.42 2.44
CA THR A 129 23.51 9.28 3.37
C THR A 129 22.55 8.17 2.96
N LEU A 130 23.04 6.95 2.85
CA LEU A 130 22.24 5.77 2.52
C LEU A 130 22.34 4.72 3.62
N THR A 131 21.20 4.25 4.12
CA THR A 131 21.09 3.23 5.16
C THR A 131 20.20 2.10 4.67
N LEU A 132 20.66 0.85 4.81
CA LEU A 132 19.88 -0.35 4.55
C LEU A 132 19.63 -1.08 5.88
N SER A 133 18.39 -1.51 6.12
CA SER A 133 18.05 -2.29 7.30
C SER A 133 18.73 -3.67 7.29
N ASP A 134 18.95 -4.25 8.48
CA ASP A 134 19.64 -5.55 8.62
C ASP A 134 18.92 -6.70 7.89
N ASP A 135 17.60 -6.64 7.82
CA ASP A 135 16.74 -7.59 7.11
C ASP A 135 16.55 -7.26 5.62
N LYS A 136 17.15 -6.16 5.16
CA LYS A 136 17.11 -5.65 3.78
C LYS A 136 15.70 -5.32 3.26
N THR A 137 14.77 -4.99 4.15
CA THR A 137 13.41 -4.61 3.78
C THR A 137 13.22 -3.09 3.71
N GLN A 138 14.19 -2.30 4.15
CA GLN A 138 14.08 -0.84 4.18
C GLN A 138 15.37 -0.17 3.72
N ILE A 139 15.25 0.82 2.84
CA ILE A 139 16.34 1.71 2.43
C ILE A 139 15.94 3.14 2.78
N GLU A 140 16.75 3.81 3.57
CA GLU A 140 16.61 5.24 3.88
C GLU A 140 17.74 6.00 3.20
N LYS A 141 17.39 6.95 2.33
CA LYS A 141 18.30 7.90 1.70
C LYS A 141 18.00 9.30 2.22
N ILE A 142 19.02 10.00 2.71
CA ILE A 142 18.93 11.41 3.10
C ILE A 142 19.84 12.19 2.15
N ASP A 143 19.24 13.10 1.39
CA ASP A 143 19.94 14.08 0.58
C ASP A 143 20.09 15.38 1.39
N HIS A 144 21.32 15.73 1.75
CA HIS A 144 21.65 16.92 2.53
C HIS A 144 21.74 18.20 1.68
N GLU A 145 21.89 18.08 0.36
CA GLU A 145 21.89 19.23 -0.55
C GLU A 145 20.46 19.78 -0.70
N ASP A 146 19.51 18.89 -0.99
CA ASP A 146 18.11 19.24 -1.20
C ASP A 146 17.26 19.18 0.08
N ASN A 147 17.82 18.64 1.17
CA ASN A 147 17.14 18.41 2.45
C ASN A 147 15.85 17.58 2.24
N GLU A 148 16.01 16.50 1.49
CA GLU A 148 14.98 15.51 1.19
C GLU A 148 15.35 14.15 1.80
N THR A 149 14.32 13.37 2.14
CA THR A 149 14.46 12.02 2.65
C THR A 149 13.59 11.09 1.83
N THR A 150 14.22 10.07 1.26
CA THR A 150 13.55 8.99 0.53
C THR A 150 13.57 7.72 1.38
N LEU A 151 12.41 7.10 1.53
CA LEU A 151 12.25 5.81 2.19
C LEU A 151 11.68 4.80 1.20
N TYR A 152 12.39 3.69 1.01
CA TYR A 152 11.90 2.51 0.32
C TYR A 152 11.56 1.44 1.35
N VAL A 153 10.37 0.83 1.26
CA VAL A 153 9.96 -0.28 2.12
C VAL A 153 9.41 -1.42 1.29
N LEU A 154 9.97 -2.61 1.50
CA LEU A 154 9.55 -3.87 0.90
C LEU A 154 8.60 -4.60 1.85
N ASN A 155 7.40 -4.93 1.36
CA ASN A 155 6.45 -5.82 2.01
C ASN A 155 5.94 -6.83 0.97
N ASP A 156 6.23 -8.12 1.18
CA ASP A 156 5.97 -9.20 0.24
C ASP A 156 6.44 -8.91 -1.20
N ASN A 157 5.50 -8.77 -2.13
CA ASN A 157 5.72 -8.51 -3.56
C ASN A 157 5.60 -7.02 -3.93
N VAL A 158 5.58 -6.11 -2.95
CA VAL A 158 5.42 -4.67 -3.16
C VAL A 158 6.58 -3.90 -2.52
N ILE A 159 7.16 -2.96 -3.29
CA ILE A 159 8.01 -1.91 -2.73
C ILE A 159 7.23 -0.61 -2.79
N VAL A 160 7.24 0.16 -1.71
CA VAL A 160 6.76 1.54 -1.70
C VAL A 160 7.93 2.47 -1.46
N LYS A 161 8.10 3.43 -2.37
CA LYS A 161 9.01 4.55 -2.22
C LYS A 161 8.19 5.77 -1.78
N GLY A 162 8.69 6.50 -0.80
CA GLY A 162 8.17 7.81 -0.44
C GLY A 162 9.31 8.81 -0.38
N ASN A 163 9.17 9.94 -1.07
CA ASN A 163 10.11 11.06 -0.99
C ASN A 163 9.41 12.28 -0.38
N VAL A 164 10.04 12.90 0.63
CA VAL A 164 9.52 14.08 1.32
C VAL A 164 10.66 14.99 1.75
N PRO A 165 10.41 16.30 1.99
CA PRO A 165 11.36 17.14 2.71
C PRO A 165 11.69 16.52 4.07
N SER A 166 12.95 16.56 4.52
CA SER A 166 13.39 15.90 5.75
C SER A 166 12.63 16.33 7.01
N SER A 167 11.99 17.51 6.99
CA SER A 167 11.10 17.97 8.07
C SER A 167 9.78 17.22 8.21
N GLN A 168 9.38 16.44 7.19
CA GLN A 168 8.14 15.66 7.13
C GLN A 168 8.40 14.15 7.22
N TYR A 169 9.65 13.74 7.50
CA TYR A 169 10.01 12.33 7.51
C TYR A 169 9.24 11.52 8.57
N ASP A 170 8.95 12.09 9.74
CA ASP A 170 8.16 11.40 10.77
C ASP A 170 6.72 11.13 10.30
N ASP A 171 6.10 12.10 9.60
CA ASP A 171 4.76 11.94 9.03
C ASP A 171 4.74 10.85 7.94
N LEU A 172 5.80 10.80 7.12
CA LEU A 172 5.99 9.74 6.11
C LEU A 172 6.04 8.35 6.78
N LYS A 173 6.83 8.20 7.86
CA LYS A 173 6.91 6.93 8.57
C LYS A 173 5.59 6.53 9.21
N GLU A 174 4.86 7.48 9.81
CA GLU A 174 3.54 7.21 10.37
C GLU A 174 2.55 6.75 9.29
N GLN A 175 2.62 7.32 8.08
CA GLN A 175 1.82 6.88 6.95
C GLN A 175 2.16 5.45 6.52
N PHE A 176 3.45 5.12 6.39
CA PHE A 176 3.89 3.76 6.06
C PHE A 176 3.53 2.73 7.15
N ILE A 177 3.55 3.14 8.43
CA ILE A 177 3.04 2.35 9.56
C ILE A 177 1.54 2.12 9.45
N THR A 178 0.78 3.16 9.13
CA THR A 178 -0.67 3.09 8.96
C THR A 178 -1.02 2.13 7.81
N TRP A 179 -0.23 2.16 6.76
CA TRP A 179 -0.25 1.16 5.69
C TRP A 179 0.60 -0.08 5.98
N GLY A 180 0.89 -0.44 7.23
CA GLY A 180 1.49 -1.74 7.60
C GLY A 180 2.91 -2.06 7.08
N PHE A 181 3.48 -1.28 6.15
CA PHE A 181 4.73 -1.58 5.45
C PHE A 181 5.92 -1.70 6.41
N LEU A 182 5.97 -0.89 7.46
CA LEU A 182 7.08 -0.90 8.42
C LEU A 182 6.99 -2.01 9.48
N TYR A 183 5.80 -2.55 9.75
CA TYR A 183 5.63 -3.60 10.76
C TYR A 183 5.62 -5.02 10.17
N GLY A 184 5.72 -5.14 8.85
CA GLY A 184 5.55 -6.43 8.17
C GLY A 184 4.15 -6.99 8.36
N GLU A 185 3.19 -6.13 8.72
CA GLU A 185 1.78 -6.48 8.73
C GLU A 185 1.27 -6.26 7.31
N GLN A 186 0.62 -7.28 6.74
CA GLN A 186 -0.10 -7.08 5.50
C GLN A 186 -1.21 -6.09 5.77
N VAL A 187 -1.25 -4.98 5.02
CA VAL A 187 -2.46 -4.15 4.98
C VAL A 187 -3.55 -5.02 4.43
N THR A 188 -4.54 -5.32 5.25
CA THR A 188 -5.69 -6.09 4.82
C THR A 188 -6.77 -5.16 4.30
N ASN A 189 -7.71 -5.70 3.52
CA ASN A 189 -8.93 -4.96 3.15
C ASN A 189 -9.70 -4.47 4.40
N GLN A 190 -9.54 -5.12 5.57
CA GLN A 190 -10.13 -4.63 6.82
C GLN A 190 -9.45 -3.37 7.36
N ASP A 191 -8.13 -3.23 7.18
CA ASP A 191 -7.39 -2.03 7.58
C ASP A 191 -7.75 -0.83 6.70
N ILE A 192 -7.99 -1.10 5.40
CA ILE A 192 -8.51 -0.10 4.45
C ILE A 192 -9.93 0.32 4.81
N GLU A 193 -10.83 -0.64 5.02
CA GLU A 193 -12.20 -0.35 5.44
C GLU A 193 -12.28 0.39 6.79
N ALA A 194 -11.31 0.17 7.69
CA ALA A 194 -11.22 0.87 8.97
C ALA A 194 -10.77 2.33 8.78
N THR A 195 -9.92 2.59 7.79
CA THR A 195 -9.45 3.93 7.44
C THR A 195 -10.57 4.73 6.75
N GLU A 196 -11.32 4.10 5.83
CA GLU A 196 -12.49 4.71 5.15
C GLU A 196 -13.65 5.07 6.10
N LYS A 197 -13.83 4.33 7.21
CA LYS A 197 -14.93 4.56 8.17
C LYS A 197 -14.63 5.64 9.22
N ASN A 198 -13.38 6.07 9.35
CA ASN A 198 -12.95 7.05 10.36
C ASN A 198 -12.79 8.48 9.81
N ASN A 199 -13.05 8.68 8.51
CA ASN A 199 -13.16 9.99 7.85
C ASN A 199 -14.63 10.36 7.56
#